data_AF-A0A1F3SRP0-F1
#
_entry.id   AF-A0A1F3SRP0-F1
#
_cell.length_a   1.000
_cell.length_b   1.000
_cell.length_c   1.000
_cell.angle_alpha   90.00
_cell.angle_beta   90.00
_cell.angle_gamma   90.00
#
_symmetry.space_group_name_H-M   'P 1'
#
loop_
_entity.id
_entity.type
_entity.pdbx_description
1 polymer ?
#
loop_
_entity_poly.entity_id
_entity_poly.type
_entity_poly.pdbx_seq_one_letter_code
_entity_poly.pdbx_strand_id
1 'polypeptide(L)'
;MEALSLALSEEKRPGTTDYLKNMAKNMIRKDLEIFRIQDTIYDVFNCTEFYSRNDDEFLSIDHSIQLAYGKSLESLDQILVDVFHECTLALAFDYRSERKDVLSYIERAASFLGEQIFDASKRENAKEAILNLLSCFEEKFPHLKIRDRASYLNQIACQ
;
A
#
# COMPACT_ATOMS: atom_id res chain seq x y z
N MET A 1 -10.12 -2.65 -21.52
CA MET A 1 -9.10 -1.59 -21.65
C MET A 1 -9.70 -0.23 -22.02
N GLU A 2 -10.69 -0.14 -22.92
CA GLU A 2 -11.32 1.15 -23.28
C GLU A 2 -12.04 1.87 -22.12
N ALA A 3 -12.67 1.13 -21.20
CA ALA A 3 -13.34 1.75 -20.05
C ALA A 3 -12.37 2.42 -19.05
N LEU A 4 -11.17 1.85 -18.88
CA LEU A 4 -10.11 2.43 -18.03
C LEU A 4 -9.51 3.67 -18.72
N SER A 5 -9.29 3.59 -20.04
CA SER A 5 -8.86 4.72 -20.87
C SER A 5 -9.84 5.90 -20.85
N LEU A 6 -11.15 5.64 -20.84
CA LEU A 6 -12.16 6.69 -20.75
C LEU A 6 -12.19 7.32 -19.35
N ALA A 7 -12.08 6.53 -18.29
CA ALA A 7 -12.01 7.03 -16.92
C ALA A 7 -10.76 7.90 -16.67
N LEU A 8 -9.62 7.52 -17.25
CA LEU A 8 -8.38 8.32 -17.21
C LEU A 8 -8.48 9.60 -18.06
N SER A 9 -9.27 9.60 -19.14
CA SER A 9 -9.47 10.81 -19.96
C SER A 9 -10.35 11.90 -19.30
N GLU A 10 -11.08 11.56 -18.23
CA GLU A 10 -11.87 12.51 -17.42
C GLU A 10 -11.09 13.12 -16.23
N GLU A 11 -9.79 12.81 -16.08
CA GLU A 11 -8.92 13.07 -14.90
C GLU A 11 -8.68 14.54 -14.50
N LYS A 12 -9.26 15.54 -15.17
CA LYS A 12 -9.06 16.95 -14.79
C LYS A 12 -10.25 17.58 -14.05
N ARG A 13 -11.00 16.81 -13.27
CA ARG A 13 -11.95 17.37 -12.30
C ARG A 13 -11.40 17.21 -10.88
N PRO A 14 -11.33 18.30 -10.08
CA PRO A 14 -10.83 18.25 -8.70
C PRO A 14 -11.52 17.21 -7.80
N GLY A 15 -12.75 16.80 -8.12
CA GLY A 15 -13.47 15.76 -7.38
C GLY A 15 -13.11 14.31 -7.75
N THR A 16 -12.44 14.08 -8.88
CA THR A 16 -12.08 12.72 -9.35
C THR A 16 -10.91 12.17 -8.53
N THR A 17 -9.88 12.96 -8.25
CA THR A 17 -8.72 12.51 -7.48
C THR A 17 -9.07 12.15 -6.03
N ASP A 18 -9.88 12.97 -5.36
CA ASP A 18 -10.34 12.68 -3.99
C ASP A 18 -11.22 11.44 -3.94
N TYR A 19 -12.07 11.25 -4.96
CA TYR A 19 -12.86 10.04 -5.10
C TYR A 19 -11.99 8.79 -5.29
N LEU A 20 -11.02 8.83 -6.21
CA LEU A 20 -10.08 7.73 -6.45
C LEU A 20 -9.23 7.42 -5.21
N LYS A 21 -8.77 8.45 -4.50
CA LYS A 21 -8.04 8.30 -3.24
C LYS A 21 -8.89 7.61 -2.17
N ASN A 22 -10.14 8.03 -2.00
CA ASN A 22 -11.04 7.39 -1.05
C ASN A 22 -11.39 5.95 -1.45
N MET A 23 -11.47 5.66 -2.75
CA MET A 23 -11.64 4.30 -3.26
C MET A 23 -10.44 3.43 -2.90
N ALA A 24 -9.22 3.90 -3.19
CA ALA A 24 -7.97 3.22 -2.86
C ALA A 24 -7.88 2.89 -1.36
N LYS A 25 -8.13 3.87 -0.50
CA LYS A 25 -8.18 3.66 0.97
C LYS A 25 -9.17 2.55 1.35
N ASN A 26 -10.35 2.52 0.74
CA ASN A 26 -11.36 1.50 1.01
C ASN A 26 -10.97 0.10 0.51
N MET A 27 -10.27 0.02 -0.62
CA MET A 27 -9.75 -1.25 -1.15
C MET A 27 -8.67 -1.79 -0.21
N ILE A 28 -7.69 -0.97 0.14
CA ILE A 28 -6.61 -1.33 1.07
C ILE A 28 -7.17 -1.74 2.44
N ARG A 29 -8.17 -1.03 2.97
CA ARG A 29 -8.84 -1.39 4.23
C ARG A 29 -9.40 -2.82 4.19
N LYS A 30 -10.04 -3.21 3.09
CA LYS A 30 -10.61 -4.55 2.93
C LYS A 30 -9.53 -5.62 2.89
N ASP A 31 -8.42 -5.37 2.21
CA ASP A 31 -7.29 -6.31 2.17
C ASP A 31 -6.68 -6.50 3.56
N LEU A 32 -6.47 -5.42 4.31
CA LEU A 32 -5.99 -5.50 5.70
C LEU A 32 -6.99 -6.24 6.62
N GLU A 33 -8.29 -6.11 6.41
CA GLU A 33 -9.30 -6.89 7.12
C GLU A 33 -9.26 -8.39 6.76
N ILE A 34 -9.00 -8.71 5.48
CA ILE A 34 -8.83 -10.09 5.02
C ILE A 34 -7.61 -10.71 5.68
N PHE A 35 -6.47 -10.02 5.70
CA PHE A 35 -5.26 -10.47 6.41
C PHE A 35 -5.56 -10.79 7.87
N ARG A 36 -6.25 -9.89 8.58
CA ARG A 36 -6.66 -10.14 9.97
C ARG A 36 -7.53 -11.38 10.12
N ILE A 37 -8.50 -11.58 9.23
CA ILE A 37 -9.40 -12.74 9.27
C ILE A 37 -8.60 -14.02 9.04
N GLN A 38 -7.73 -14.06 8.02
CA GLN A 38 -6.85 -15.19 7.75
C GLN A 38 -5.94 -15.50 8.92
N ASP A 39 -5.37 -14.47 9.53
CA ASP A 39 -4.51 -14.57 10.69
C ASP A 39 -5.26 -15.12 11.93
N THR A 40 -6.52 -14.74 12.10
CA THR A 40 -7.39 -15.31 13.15
C THR A 40 -7.72 -16.78 12.87
N ILE A 41 -7.96 -17.15 11.61
CA ILE A 41 -8.20 -18.54 11.21
C ILE A 41 -6.94 -19.37 11.45
N TYR A 42 -5.77 -18.84 11.11
CA TYR A 42 -4.49 -19.47 11.40
C TYR A 42 -4.32 -19.74 12.90
N ASP A 43 -4.64 -18.78 13.77
CA ASP A 43 -4.54 -18.98 15.22
C ASP A 43 -5.46 -20.11 15.75
N VAL A 44 -6.61 -20.35 15.11
CA VAL A 44 -7.56 -21.40 15.49
C VAL A 44 -7.14 -22.78 15.00
N PHE A 45 -6.71 -22.88 13.73
CA PHE A 45 -6.44 -24.16 13.08
C PHE A 45 -4.96 -24.53 13.02
N ASN A 46 -4.07 -23.58 13.31
CA ASN A 46 -2.61 -23.69 13.19
C ASN A 46 -2.17 -24.28 11.84
N CYS A 47 -2.84 -23.87 10.78
CA CYS A 47 -2.63 -24.38 9.42
C CYS A 47 -2.39 -23.21 8.46
N THR A 48 -1.22 -23.21 7.82
CA THR A 48 -0.82 -22.15 6.88
C THR A 48 -1.56 -22.20 5.55
N GLU A 49 -2.29 -23.29 5.25
CA GLU A 49 -3.08 -23.43 4.02
C GLU A 49 -4.27 -22.46 3.94
N PHE A 50 -4.57 -21.74 5.03
CA PHE A 50 -5.63 -20.72 5.07
C PHE A 50 -5.16 -19.32 4.63
N TYR A 51 -3.85 -19.10 4.49
CA TYR A 51 -3.37 -17.91 3.81
C TYR A 51 -3.64 -18.07 2.30
N SER A 52 -4.13 -17.00 1.66
CA SER A 52 -4.18 -16.92 0.20
C SER A 52 -2.80 -17.17 -0.38
N ARG A 53 -2.73 -17.59 -1.64
CA ARG A 53 -1.42 -17.73 -2.29
C ARG A 53 -0.77 -16.35 -2.40
N ASN A 54 0.55 -16.30 -2.31
CA ASN A 54 1.35 -15.07 -2.29
C ASN A 54 1.06 -14.13 -3.49
N ASP A 55 0.53 -14.68 -4.59
CA ASP A 55 0.14 -14.00 -5.82
C ASP A 55 -1.17 -13.18 -5.72
N ASP A 56 -1.99 -13.38 -4.68
CA ASP A 56 -3.24 -12.62 -4.46
C ASP A 56 -3.09 -11.46 -3.45
N GLU A 57 -1.97 -11.38 -2.74
CA GLU A 57 -1.84 -10.62 -1.48
C GLU A 57 -1.67 -9.09 -1.63
N PHE A 58 -1.47 -8.57 -2.84
CA PHE A 58 -1.21 -7.13 -3.08
C PHE A 58 -2.07 -6.47 -4.15
N LEU A 59 -3.12 -7.14 -4.64
CA LEU A 59 -3.92 -6.65 -5.76
C LEU A 59 -4.53 -5.26 -5.52
N SER A 60 -4.96 -4.94 -4.29
CA SER A 60 -5.49 -3.60 -4.02
C SER A 60 -4.42 -2.52 -3.94
N ILE A 61 -3.21 -2.85 -3.49
CA ILE A 61 -2.08 -1.90 -3.46
C ILE A 61 -1.65 -1.60 -4.89
N ASP A 62 -1.45 -2.65 -5.68
CA ASP A 62 -1.14 -2.59 -7.09
C ASP A 62 -2.14 -1.73 -7.87
N HIS A 63 -3.43 -2.00 -7.67
CA HIS A 63 -4.46 -1.21 -8.32
C HIS A 63 -4.49 0.24 -7.82
N SER A 64 -4.30 0.47 -6.52
CA SER A 64 -4.24 1.82 -5.95
C SER A 64 -3.09 2.64 -6.51
N ILE A 65 -1.93 2.01 -6.71
CA ILE A 65 -0.76 2.63 -7.35
C ILE A 65 -1.09 2.96 -8.81
N GLN A 66 -1.67 2.02 -9.57
CA GLN A 66 -2.08 2.28 -10.96
C GLN A 66 -3.07 3.45 -11.07
N LEU A 67 -4.06 3.52 -10.17
CA LEU A 67 -5.01 4.62 -10.11
C LEU A 67 -4.34 5.96 -9.79
N ALA A 68 -3.38 5.98 -8.87
CA ALA A 68 -2.71 7.21 -8.47
C ALA A 68 -1.73 7.75 -9.52
N TYR A 69 -1.06 6.85 -10.26
CA TYR A 69 -0.07 7.20 -11.28
C TYR A 69 -0.66 7.31 -12.70
N GLY A 70 -1.86 6.77 -12.95
CA GLY A 70 -2.50 6.76 -14.26
C GLY A 70 -1.77 5.89 -15.31
N LYS A 71 -0.94 4.93 -14.87
CA LYS A 71 -0.11 4.08 -15.74
C LYS A 71 0.01 2.66 -15.18
N SER A 72 0.45 1.72 -16.03
CA SER A 72 0.67 0.32 -15.62
C SER A 72 1.85 0.21 -14.63
N LEU A 73 1.80 -0.79 -13.75
CA LEU A 73 2.88 -1.05 -12.78
C LEU A 73 4.22 -1.32 -13.47
N GLU A 74 4.20 -2.04 -14.60
CA GLU A 74 5.38 -2.34 -15.42
C GLU A 74 6.13 -1.09 -15.92
N SER A 75 5.45 0.07 -15.94
CA SER A 75 6.02 1.36 -16.33
C SER A 75 6.46 2.23 -15.14
N LEU A 76 6.35 1.69 -13.92
CA LEU A 76 6.81 2.32 -12.69
C LEU A 76 8.20 1.82 -12.32
N ASP A 77 8.85 2.59 -11.45
CA ASP A 77 10.05 2.12 -10.78
C ASP A 77 9.69 0.95 -9.87
N GLN A 78 10.32 -0.22 -10.09
CA GLN A 78 10.01 -1.43 -9.34
C GLN A 78 10.34 -1.27 -7.84
N ILE A 79 11.38 -0.52 -7.50
CA ILE A 79 11.76 -0.29 -6.09
C ILE A 79 10.65 0.44 -5.37
N LEU A 80 10.00 1.41 -6.03
CA LEU A 80 8.87 2.12 -5.45
C LEU A 80 7.70 1.18 -5.16
N VAL A 81 7.37 0.30 -6.10
CA VAL A 81 6.29 -0.68 -5.94
C VAL A 81 6.61 -1.63 -4.78
N ASP A 82 7.82 -2.17 -4.74
CA ASP A 82 8.28 -3.09 -3.70
C ASP A 82 8.23 -2.44 -2.30
N VAL A 83 8.60 -1.16 -2.19
CA VAL A 83 8.53 -0.43 -0.91
C VAL A 83 7.08 -0.30 -0.43
N PHE A 84 6.11 -0.08 -1.33
CA PHE A 84 4.70 -0.06 -0.92
C PHE A 84 4.20 -1.43 -0.46
N HIS A 85 4.61 -2.51 -1.10
CA HIS A 85 4.27 -3.88 -0.68
C HIS A 85 4.84 -4.17 0.72
N GLU A 86 6.11 -3.86 0.95
CA GLU A 86 6.75 -4.06 2.25
C GLU A 86 6.10 -3.23 3.36
N CYS A 87 5.78 -1.96 3.09
CA CYS A 87 5.02 -1.12 4.03
C CYS A 87 3.66 -1.76 4.37
N THR A 88 2.99 -2.32 3.37
CA THR A 88 1.68 -2.95 3.55
C THR A 88 1.78 -4.20 4.41
N LEU A 89 2.75 -5.08 4.13
CA LEU A 89 3.00 -6.27 4.94
C LEU A 89 3.33 -5.94 6.40
N ALA A 90 4.18 -4.94 6.61
CA ALA A 90 4.53 -4.50 7.96
C ALA A 90 3.28 -4.05 8.75
N LEU A 91 2.37 -3.34 8.08
CA LEU A 91 1.12 -2.87 8.69
C LEU A 91 0.05 -3.96 8.84
N ALA A 92 0.04 -4.97 7.97
CA ALA A 92 -0.99 -6.01 7.91
C ALA A 92 -1.10 -6.83 9.19
N PHE A 93 -0.02 -6.99 9.94
CA PHE A 93 0.00 -7.77 11.19
C PHE A 93 0.17 -6.93 12.45
N ASP A 94 0.49 -5.64 12.32
CA ASP A 94 0.74 -4.77 13.47
C ASP A 94 -0.53 -4.46 14.27
N TYR A 95 -1.72 -4.72 13.72
CA TYR A 95 -2.99 -4.63 14.45
C TYR A 95 -3.00 -5.47 15.75
N ARG A 96 -2.18 -6.52 15.84
CA ARG A 96 -2.01 -7.36 17.03
C ARG A 96 -1.48 -6.59 18.24
N SER A 97 -0.77 -5.48 18.01
CA SER A 97 -0.30 -4.57 19.08
C SER A 97 -1.45 -3.72 19.66
N GLU A 98 -2.53 -3.52 18.90
CA GLU A 98 -3.66 -2.62 19.18
C GLU A 98 -4.94 -3.38 19.60
N ARG A 99 -4.80 -4.32 20.55
CA ARG A 99 -5.84 -5.30 20.94
C ARG A 99 -7.24 -4.74 21.26
N LYS A 100 -7.35 -3.45 21.60
CA LYS A 100 -8.63 -2.84 21.99
C LYS A 100 -9.37 -2.16 20.84
N ASP A 101 -8.68 -1.81 19.75
CA ASP A 101 -9.26 -1.00 18.68
C ASP A 101 -8.70 -1.36 17.29
N VAL A 102 -8.79 -2.66 16.98
CA VAL A 102 -8.23 -3.26 15.77
C VAL A 102 -8.83 -2.67 14.49
N LEU A 103 -10.15 -2.41 14.46
CA LEU A 103 -10.80 -1.87 13.26
C LEU A 103 -10.35 -0.43 12.98
N SER A 104 -10.27 0.42 14.01
CA SER A 104 -9.77 1.77 13.81
C SER A 104 -8.29 1.79 13.46
N TYR A 105 -7.48 0.83 13.97
CA TYR A 105 -6.11 0.66 13.50
C TYR A 105 -6.07 0.37 11.99
N ILE A 106 -6.87 -0.60 11.52
CA ILE A 106 -6.91 -0.96 10.09
C ILE A 106 -7.34 0.24 9.23
N GLU A 107 -8.33 1.01 9.68
CA GLU A 107 -8.76 2.22 8.99
C GLU A 107 -7.66 3.29 8.92
N ARG A 108 -6.90 3.49 10.02
CA ARG A 108 -5.76 4.41 10.04
C ARG A 108 -4.61 3.95 9.14
N ALA A 109 -4.30 2.66 9.14
CA ALA A 109 -3.26 2.06 8.31
C ALA A 109 -3.61 2.17 6.81
N ALA A 110 -4.84 1.81 6.44
CA ALA A 110 -5.33 1.95 5.07
C ALA A 110 -5.37 3.42 4.62
N SER A 111 -5.82 4.32 5.50
CA SER A 111 -5.81 5.76 5.24
C SER A 111 -4.40 6.27 4.99
N PHE A 112 -3.43 5.86 5.82
CA PHE A 112 -2.03 6.22 5.63
C PHE A 112 -1.50 5.74 4.28
N LEU A 113 -1.62 4.44 3.96
CA LEU A 113 -1.14 3.88 2.69
C LEU A 113 -1.77 4.59 1.49
N GLY A 114 -3.09 4.79 1.50
CA GLY A 114 -3.79 5.49 0.43
C GLY A 114 -3.34 6.95 0.26
N GLU A 115 -3.05 7.67 1.35
CA GLU A 115 -2.46 9.01 1.25
C GLU A 115 -1.05 8.95 0.63
N GLN A 116 -0.20 8.06 1.14
CA GLN A 116 1.18 7.97 0.66
C GLN A 116 1.28 7.57 -0.82
N ILE A 117 0.41 6.69 -1.30
CA ILE A 117 0.35 6.30 -2.72
C ILE A 117 0.06 7.53 -3.61
N PHE A 118 -0.95 8.33 -3.24
CA PHE A 118 -1.34 9.51 -4.02
C PHE A 118 -0.39 10.70 -3.84
N ASP A 119 0.34 10.77 -2.72
CA ASP A 119 1.36 11.80 -2.54
C ASP A 119 2.65 11.45 -3.26
N ALA A 120 3.02 10.16 -3.30
CA ALA A 120 4.11 9.64 -4.11
C ALA A 120 3.90 9.93 -5.61
N SER A 121 2.67 9.81 -6.11
CA SER A 121 2.37 10.04 -7.53
C SER A 121 2.49 11.50 -7.98
N LYS A 122 2.55 12.45 -7.03
CA LYS A 122 2.76 13.87 -7.28
C LYS A 122 4.23 14.29 -7.24
N ARG A 123 5.15 13.40 -6.84
CA ARG A 123 6.58 13.69 -6.73
C ARG A 123 7.24 13.74 -8.10
N GLU A 124 8.33 14.50 -8.20
CA GLU A 124 9.02 14.71 -9.47
C GLU A 124 9.67 13.43 -9.99
N ASN A 125 10.12 12.55 -9.09
CA ASN A 125 10.77 11.30 -9.44
C ASN A 125 10.54 10.21 -8.37
N ALA A 126 10.80 8.95 -8.76
CA ALA A 126 10.61 7.79 -7.90
C ALA A 126 11.51 7.83 -6.65
N LYS A 127 12.73 8.33 -6.77
CA LYS A 127 13.69 8.46 -5.66
C LYS A 127 13.16 9.37 -4.55
N GLU A 128 12.62 10.53 -4.89
CA GLU A 128 11.97 11.43 -3.94
C GLU A 128 10.74 10.77 -3.30
N ALA A 129 9.91 10.08 -4.10
CA ALA A 129 8.74 9.36 -3.61
C ALA A 129 9.10 8.26 -2.59
N ILE A 130 10.12 7.45 -2.88
CA ILE A 130 10.57 6.37 -1.99
C ILE A 130 11.12 6.96 -0.68
N LEU A 131 12.00 7.95 -0.76
CA LEU A 131 12.60 8.56 0.43
C LEU A 131 11.54 9.22 1.32
N ASN A 132 10.56 9.89 0.71
CA ASN A 132 9.46 10.51 1.44
C ASN A 132 8.57 9.46 2.11
N LEU A 133 8.17 8.41 1.38
CA LEU A 133 7.38 7.30 1.91
C LEU A 133 8.08 6.63 3.10
N LEU A 134 9.35 6.26 2.97
CA LEU A 134 10.13 5.63 4.04
C LEU A 134 10.20 6.53 5.28
N SER A 135 10.45 7.83 5.09
CA SER A 135 10.53 8.79 6.19
C SER A 135 9.19 8.92 6.92
N CYS A 136 8.10 9.10 6.18
CA CYS A 136 6.75 9.20 6.75
C CYS A 136 6.31 7.90 7.44
N PHE A 137 6.72 6.75 6.91
CA PHE A 137 6.47 5.45 7.53
C PHE A 137 7.20 5.32 8.87
N GLU A 138 8.51 5.62 8.90
CA GLU A 138 9.33 5.53 10.11
C GLU A 138 8.88 6.50 11.20
N GLU A 139 8.46 7.70 10.82
CA GLU A 139 7.91 8.68 11.76
C GLU A 139 6.59 8.19 12.37
N LYS A 140 5.72 7.60 11.56
CA LYS A 140 4.38 7.18 12.00
C LYS A 140 4.35 5.83 12.70
N PHE A 141 5.23 4.91 12.32
CA PHE A 141 5.29 3.54 12.81
C PHE A 141 6.74 3.16 13.22
N PRO A 142 7.32 3.83 14.22
CA PRO A 142 8.74 3.68 14.57
C PRO A 142 9.10 2.29 15.12
N HIS A 143 8.11 1.52 15.57
CA HIS A 143 8.29 0.14 16.03
C HIS A 143 8.32 -0.88 14.89
N LEU A 144 7.87 -0.50 13.69
CA LEU A 144 7.87 -1.36 12.53
C LEU A 144 9.15 -1.21 11.72
N LYS A 145 9.61 -2.33 11.17
CA LYS A 145 10.80 -2.38 10.32
C LYS A 145 10.40 -2.86 8.93
N ILE A 146 10.79 -2.09 7.93
CA ILE A 146 10.77 -2.50 6.53
C ILE A 146 11.98 -3.41 6.30
N ARG A 147 11.74 -4.65 5.85
CA ARG A 147 12.76 -5.71 5.82
C ARG A 147 13.98 -5.32 4.97
N ASP A 148 13.71 -4.82 3.78
CA ASP A 148 14.75 -4.55 2.76
C ASP A 148 15.14 -3.06 2.65
N ARG A 149 14.85 -2.27 3.68
CA ARG A 149 15.14 -0.82 3.74
C ARG A 149 16.56 -0.46 3.29
N ALA A 150 17.57 -1.12 3.85
CA ALA A 150 18.97 -0.82 3.53
C ALA A 150 19.31 -1.15 2.06
N SER A 151 18.68 -2.20 1.52
CA SER A 151 18.81 -2.57 0.11
C SER A 151 18.23 -1.46 -0.78
N TYR A 152 17.02 -0.97 -0.46
CA TYR A 152 16.39 0.11 -1.22
C TYR A 152 17.24 1.39 -1.21
N LEU A 153 17.74 1.81 -0.06
CA LEU A 153 18.59 3.00 0.03
C LEU A 153 19.89 2.87 -0.78
N ASN A 154 20.51 1.68 -0.78
CA ASN A 154 21.69 1.42 -1.58
C ASN A 154 21.39 1.47 -3.08
N GLN A 155 20.29 0.85 -3.52
CA GLN A 155 19.88 0.85 -4.93
C GLN A 155 19.56 2.28 -5.42
N ILE A 156 18.89 3.08 -4.58
CA ILE A 156 18.60 4.49 -4.85
C ILE A 156 19.88 5.35 -4.91
N ALA A 157 20.89 5.03 -4.12
CA ALA A 157 22.17 5.74 -4.14
C ALA A 157 22.98 5.46 -5.41
N CYS A 158 22.74 4.32 -6.06
CA CYS A 158 23.40 3.91 -7.31
C CYS A 158 22.70 4.42 -8.58
N GLN A 159 21.52 5.05 -8.45
CA GLN A 159 20.76 5.73 -9.52
C GLN A 159 20.96 7.24 -9.49
#